data_AF-A0A933X4C0-F1
#
_entry.id   AF-A0A933X4C0-F1
#
_cell.length_a   1.000
_cell.length_b   1.000
_cell.length_c   1.000
_cell.angle_alpha   90.00
_cell.angle_beta   90.00
_cell.angle_gamma   90.00
#
_symmetry.space_group_name_H-M   'P 1'
#
loop_
_entity.id
_entity.type
_entity.pdbx_description
1 polymer ?
#
loop_
_entity_poly.entity_id
_entity_poly.type
_entity_poly.pdbx_seq_one_letter_code
_entity_poly.pdbx_strand_id
1 'polypeptide(L)'
;MTKAASDRLIERANQVGAGSTGISVADMARIPLTSDLIGEIEECLSSPDVAELKWGLWFANGILGSNPPQEFVKALLPRARAWLKHENWDVRDRALNIIIHLRENYRNYREVMLEMLQDPEPVVRWHALRECRTFLTRKDIPALLVFQNDKYMAETEMGSPLVYAIRNDALAAIETLCGKPFTKSEKVEPGEAGRMVYWWDWKPFLDWWSRRHSKWRFWERG
;
A
#
# COMPACT_ATOMS: atom_id res chain seq x y z
N MET A 1 -25.50 8.79 -26.36
CA MET A 1 -24.17 8.28 -25.99
C MET A 1 -24.38 7.28 -24.87
N THR A 2 -23.76 6.10 -24.95
CA THR A 2 -23.79 5.12 -23.85
C THR A 2 -23.03 5.71 -22.67
N LYS A 3 -23.60 5.66 -21.45
CA LYS A 3 -22.91 6.11 -20.22
C LYS A 3 -21.61 5.33 -20.05
N ALA A 4 -20.56 5.95 -19.51
CA ALA A 4 -19.31 5.24 -19.21
C ALA A 4 -19.54 4.15 -18.15
N ALA A 5 -18.66 3.16 -18.07
CA ALA A 5 -18.78 2.10 -17.06
C ALA A 5 -18.68 2.67 -15.64
N SER A 6 -17.74 3.59 -15.40
CA SER A 6 -17.62 4.28 -14.12
C SER A 6 -18.89 5.03 -13.72
N ASP A 7 -19.56 5.72 -14.66
CA ASP A 7 -20.82 6.42 -14.39
C ASP A 7 -21.91 5.47 -13.88
N ARG A 8 -22.02 4.27 -14.49
CA ARG A 8 -23.00 3.25 -14.09
C ARG A 8 -22.67 2.70 -12.70
N LEU A 9 -21.39 2.46 -12.42
CA LEU A 9 -20.93 2.00 -11.09
C LEU A 9 -21.20 3.03 -10.00
N ILE A 10 -20.92 4.31 -10.28
CA ILE A 10 -21.20 5.43 -9.36
C ILE A 10 -22.70 5.54 -9.09
N GLU A 11 -23.55 5.44 -10.11
CA GLU A 11 -25.00 5.47 -9.97
C GLU A 11 -25.52 4.35 -9.07
N ARG A 12 -25.01 3.12 -9.23
CA ARG A 12 -25.34 1.99 -8.34
C ARG A 12 -24.90 2.22 -6.91
N ALA A 13 -23.68 2.72 -6.72
CA ALA A 13 -23.14 2.97 -5.39
C ALA A 13 -23.91 4.07 -4.64
N ASN A 14 -24.41 5.07 -5.36
CA ASN A 14 -25.27 6.11 -4.77
C ASN A 14 -26.63 5.55 -4.30
N GLN A 15 -27.17 4.51 -4.95
CA GLN A 15 -28.45 3.90 -4.57
C GLN A 15 -28.38 3.11 -3.25
N VAL A 16 -27.21 2.59 -2.87
CA VAL A 16 -27.02 1.84 -1.62
C VAL A 16 -26.67 2.72 -0.41
N GLY A 17 -26.73 4.04 -0.59
CA GLY A 17 -26.52 5.03 0.46
C GLY A 17 -25.10 5.57 0.51
N ALA A 18 -24.69 6.28 -0.55
CA ALA A 18 -23.49 7.13 -0.47
C ALA A 18 -23.68 8.16 0.65
N GLY A 19 -22.73 8.21 1.59
CA GLY A 19 -22.74 9.21 2.65
C GLY A 19 -22.61 10.63 2.09
N SER A 20 -22.78 11.63 2.95
CA SER A 20 -22.56 13.05 2.59
C SER A 20 -21.13 13.35 2.11
N THR A 21 -20.18 12.42 2.34
CA THR A 21 -18.77 12.51 1.99
C THR A 21 -18.40 11.75 0.71
N GLY A 22 -19.38 11.21 -0.03
CA GLY A 22 -19.18 10.41 -1.24
C GLY A 22 -19.29 8.91 -0.99
N ILE A 23 -18.94 8.12 -2.01
CA ILE A 23 -19.01 6.66 -1.98
C ILE A 23 -17.77 6.13 -1.24
N SER A 24 -17.97 5.34 -0.17
CA SER A 24 -16.89 4.68 0.56
C SER A 24 -16.70 3.22 0.14
N VAL A 25 -15.58 2.60 0.55
CA VAL A 25 -15.35 1.16 0.39
C VAL A 25 -16.43 0.33 1.08
N ALA A 26 -16.94 0.80 2.22
CA ALA A 26 -18.04 0.15 2.93
C ALA A 26 -19.37 0.23 2.17
N ASP A 27 -19.58 1.28 1.38
CA ASP A 27 -20.78 1.39 0.55
C ASP A 27 -20.70 0.45 -0.65
N MET A 28 -19.52 0.36 -1.29
CA MET A 28 -19.28 -0.62 -2.35
C MET A 28 -19.53 -2.05 -1.89
N ALA A 29 -19.14 -2.36 -0.65
CA ALA A 29 -19.33 -3.67 -0.04
C ALA A 29 -20.81 -4.08 0.10
N ARG A 30 -21.75 -3.12 0.09
CA ARG A 30 -23.20 -3.34 0.17
C ARG A 30 -23.86 -3.51 -1.20
N ILE A 31 -23.16 -3.21 -2.30
CA ILE A 31 -23.71 -3.35 -3.64
C ILE A 31 -23.89 -4.85 -3.93
N PRO A 32 -25.10 -5.31 -4.30
CA PRO A 32 -25.30 -6.71 -4.66
C PRO A 32 -24.36 -7.12 -5.79
N LEU A 33 -23.60 -8.21 -5.58
CA LEU A 33 -22.65 -8.74 -6.55
C LEU A 33 -23.39 -9.47 -7.68
N THR A 34 -23.90 -8.71 -8.65
CA THR A 34 -24.56 -9.23 -9.85
C THR A 34 -23.55 -9.43 -10.99
N SER A 35 -23.93 -10.22 -12.00
CA SER A 35 -23.15 -10.35 -13.24
C SER A 35 -22.90 -9.00 -13.93
N ASP A 36 -23.90 -8.12 -13.89
CA ASP A 36 -23.82 -6.80 -14.53
C ASP A 36 -22.79 -5.90 -13.83
N LEU A 37 -22.78 -5.91 -12.49
CA LEU A 37 -21.79 -5.16 -11.71
C LEU A 37 -20.37 -5.62 -12.03
N ILE A 38 -20.16 -6.94 -12.09
CA ILE A 38 -18.86 -7.52 -12.43
C ILE A 38 -18.46 -7.12 -13.86
N GLY A 39 -19.39 -7.20 -14.82
CA GLY A 39 -19.14 -6.78 -16.20
C GLY A 39 -18.76 -5.31 -16.33
N GLU A 40 -19.43 -4.42 -15.58
CA GLU A 40 -19.10 -2.99 -15.54
C GLU A 40 -17.70 -2.73 -14.97
N ILE A 41 -17.29 -3.46 -13.93
CA ILE A 41 -15.94 -3.36 -13.37
C ILE A 41 -14.90 -3.88 -14.35
N GLU A 42 -15.16 -5.01 -15.00
CA GLU A 42 -14.26 -5.56 -16.02
C GLU A 42 -14.10 -4.63 -17.22
N GLU A 43 -15.16 -3.90 -17.60
CA GLU A 43 -15.12 -2.85 -18.63
C GLU A 43 -14.17 -1.72 -18.21
N CYS A 44 -14.32 -1.18 -16.99
CA CYS A 44 -13.40 -0.17 -16.45
C CYS A 44 -11.94 -0.67 -16.39
N LEU A 45 -11.73 -1.90 -15.90
CA LEU A 45 -10.40 -2.51 -15.75
C LEU A 45 -9.70 -2.82 -17.09
N SER A 46 -10.46 -2.82 -18.18
CA SER A 46 -9.96 -3.02 -19.55
C SER A 46 -9.84 -1.71 -20.32
N SER A 47 -10.27 -0.59 -19.74
CA SER A 47 -10.24 0.71 -20.37
C SER A 47 -8.81 1.22 -20.54
N PRO A 48 -8.45 1.80 -21.71
CA PRO A 48 -7.19 2.52 -21.87
C PRO A 48 -7.23 3.90 -21.18
N ASP A 49 -8.42 4.40 -20.80
CA ASP A 49 -8.55 5.64 -20.05
C ASP A 49 -8.15 5.44 -18.59
N VAL A 50 -7.20 6.25 -18.12
CA VAL A 50 -6.63 6.12 -16.78
C VAL A 50 -7.66 6.42 -15.69
N ALA A 51 -8.63 7.32 -15.94
CA ALA A 51 -9.67 7.61 -14.96
C ALA A 51 -10.65 6.44 -14.82
N GLU A 52 -11.09 5.84 -15.93
CA GLU A 52 -11.88 4.61 -15.92
C GLU A 52 -11.15 3.46 -15.23
N LEU A 53 -9.87 3.26 -15.54
CA LEU A 53 -9.06 2.21 -14.90
C LEU A 53 -8.98 2.41 -13.38
N LYS A 54 -8.78 3.65 -12.91
CA LYS A 54 -8.74 3.97 -11.48
C LYS A 54 -10.07 3.67 -10.80
N TRP A 55 -11.20 3.98 -11.43
CA TRP A 55 -12.53 3.59 -10.95
C TRP A 55 -12.68 2.08 -10.88
N GLY A 56 -12.31 1.36 -11.94
CA GLY A 56 -12.34 -0.10 -11.97
C GLY A 56 -11.52 -0.73 -10.84
N LEU A 57 -10.29 -0.26 -10.61
CA LEU A 57 -9.44 -0.75 -9.53
C LEU A 57 -10.02 -0.45 -8.14
N TRP A 58 -10.64 0.72 -7.98
CA TRP A 58 -11.28 1.12 -6.73
C TRP A 58 -12.49 0.25 -6.40
N PHE A 59 -13.37 0.03 -7.37
CA PHE A 59 -14.52 -0.86 -7.23
C PHE A 59 -14.10 -2.32 -7.02
N ALA A 60 -13.10 -2.79 -7.77
CA ALA A 60 -12.54 -4.13 -7.57
C ALA A 60 -12.03 -4.30 -6.14
N ASN A 61 -11.27 -3.33 -5.61
CA ASN A 61 -10.80 -3.38 -4.22
C ASN A 61 -11.95 -3.40 -3.20
N GLY A 62 -13.03 -2.63 -3.45
CA GLY A 62 -14.23 -2.67 -2.61
C GLY A 62 -14.90 -4.04 -2.57
N ILE A 63 -15.04 -4.68 -3.72
CA ILE A 63 -15.65 -6.01 -3.84
C ILE A 63 -14.79 -7.11 -3.23
N LEU A 64 -13.46 -7.01 -3.33
CA LEU A 64 -12.55 -7.96 -2.69
C LEU A 64 -12.74 -8.01 -1.17
N GLY A 65 -13.21 -6.93 -0.54
CA GLY A 65 -13.59 -6.89 0.87
C GLY A 65 -14.90 -7.64 1.22
N SER A 66 -15.71 -8.00 0.23
CA SER A 66 -17.08 -8.55 0.40
C SER A 66 -17.24 -10.01 -0.01
N ASN A 67 -16.20 -10.83 0.13
CA ASN A 67 -16.19 -12.23 -0.29
C ASN A 67 -16.56 -12.39 -1.79
N PRO A 68 -15.68 -11.95 -2.70
CA PRO A 68 -15.93 -11.93 -4.13
C PRO A 68 -16.14 -13.35 -4.71
N PRO A 69 -16.88 -13.49 -5.83
CA PRO A 69 -16.90 -14.72 -6.60
C PRO A 69 -15.48 -15.13 -7.02
N GLN A 70 -15.18 -16.43 -6.96
CA GLN A 70 -13.85 -16.95 -7.32
C GLN A 70 -13.46 -16.66 -8.77
N GLU A 71 -14.43 -16.62 -9.69
CA GLU A 71 -14.19 -16.27 -11.09
C GLU A 71 -13.70 -14.83 -11.25
N PHE A 72 -14.23 -13.90 -10.44
CA PHE A 72 -13.76 -12.52 -10.42
C PHE A 72 -12.31 -12.44 -9.93
N VAL A 73 -11.99 -13.15 -8.84
CA VAL A 73 -10.61 -13.24 -8.33
C VAL A 73 -9.66 -13.77 -9.41
N LYS A 74 -10.02 -14.86 -10.09
CA LYS A 74 -9.22 -15.45 -11.18
C LYS A 74 -9.01 -14.47 -12.34
N ALA A 75 -10.01 -13.64 -12.66
CA ALA A 75 -9.92 -12.64 -13.71
C ALA A 75 -8.94 -11.49 -13.39
N LEU A 76 -8.81 -11.12 -12.11
CA LEU A 76 -7.91 -10.05 -11.67
C LEU A 76 -6.43 -10.47 -11.66
N LEU A 77 -6.13 -11.69 -11.22
CA LEU A 77 -4.76 -12.20 -11.05
C LEU A 77 -3.84 -11.97 -12.27
N PRO A 78 -4.22 -12.35 -13.52
CA PRO A 78 -3.33 -12.19 -14.67
C PRO A 78 -3.05 -10.73 -15.05
N ARG A 79 -3.91 -9.79 -14.66
CA ARG A 79 -3.80 -8.37 -15.03
C ARG A 79 -3.01 -7.56 -14.01
N ALA A 80 -3.02 -7.98 -12.75
CA ALA A 80 -2.49 -7.18 -11.65
C ALA A 80 -0.99 -6.82 -11.81
N ARG A 81 -0.18 -7.71 -12.40
CA ARG A 81 1.23 -7.40 -12.67
C ARG A 81 1.42 -6.23 -13.64
N ALA A 82 0.53 -6.08 -14.62
CA ALA A 82 0.60 -4.98 -15.58
C ALA A 82 0.23 -3.65 -14.90
N TRP A 83 -0.80 -3.64 -14.05
CA TRP A 83 -1.20 -2.44 -13.30
C TRP A 83 -0.13 -1.97 -12.32
N LEU A 84 0.59 -2.89 -11.68
CA LEU A 84 1.74 -2.56 -10.82
C LEU A 84 2.94 -1.97 -11.57
N LYS A 85 2.97 -2.06 -12.91
CA LYS A 85 4.02 -1.46 -13.75
C LYS A 85 3.52 -0.24 -14.52
N HIS A 86 2.29 0.20 -14.23
CA HIS A 86 1.69 1.33 -14.91
C HIS A 86 2.46 2.63 -14.64
N GLU A 87 2.54 3.52 -15.63
CA GLU A 87 3.27 4.79 -15.50
C GLU A 87 2.68 5.71 -14.42
N ASN A 88 1.35 5.73 -14.32
CA ASN A 88 0.61 6.48 -13.31
C ASN A 88 0.74 5.80 -11.93
N TRP A 89 1.32 6.50 -10.96
CA TRP A 89 1.57 5.96 -9.63
C TRP A 89 0.31 5.59 -8.86
N ASP A 90 -0.79 6.33 -9.04
CA ASP A 90 -2.07 6.08 -8.36
C ASP A 90 -2.73 4.80 -8.90
N VAL A 91 -2.49 4.45 -10.17
CA VAL A 91 -2.85 3.13 -10.70
C VAL A 91 -2.02 2.02 -10.01
N ARG A 92 -0.70 2.21 -9.87
CA ARG A 92 0.16 1.24 -9.16
C ARG A 92 -0.26 1.06 -7.71
N ASP A 93 -0.55 2.16 -7.01
CA ASP A 93 -0.99 2.16 -5.61
C ASP A 93 -2.31 1.40 -5.43
N ARG A 94 -3.31 1.66 -6.28
CA ARG A 94 -4.58 0.93 -6.26
C ARG A 94 -4.41 -0.55 -6.61
N ALA A 95 -3.55 -0.85 -7.56
CA ALA A 95 -3.21 -2.23 -7.91
C ALA A 95 -2.51 -2.97 -6.76
N LEU A 96 -1.65 -2.28 -6.00
CA LEU A 96 -1.02 -2.81 -4.81
C LEU A 96 -2.06 -3.23 -3.76
N ASN A 97 -3.09 -2.41 -3.53
CA ASN A 97 -4.19 -2.75 -2.63
C ASN A 97 -4.93 -4.03 -3.06
N ILE A 98 -5.15 -4.22 -4.37
CA ILE A 98 -5.71 -5.46 -4.91
C ILE A 98 -4.80 -6.66 -4.61
N ILE A 99 -3.49 -6.53 -4.87
CA ILE A 99 -2.53 -7.61 -4.63
C ILE A 99 -2.44 -8.01 -3.15
N ILE A 100 -2.55 -7.04 -2.24
CA ILE A 100 -2.57 -7.27 -0.80
C ILE A 100 -3.80 -8.12 -0.41
N HIS A 101 -4.98 -7.83 -0.95
CA HIS A 101 -6.18 -8.65 -0.74
C HIS A 101 -6.03 -10.05 -1.35
N LEU A 102 -5.34 -10.15 -2.48
CA LEU A 102 -5.14 -11.40 -3.21
C LEU A 102 -3.89 -12.17 -2.77
N ARG A 103 -3.23 -11.80 -1.66
CA ARG A 103 -1.91 -12.34 -1.27
C ARG A 103 -1.80 -13.87 -1.27
N GLU A 104 -2.85 -14.57 -0.82
CA GLU A 104 -2.86 -16.05 -0.74
C GLU A 104 -2.99 -16.70 -2.12
N ASN A 105 -3.55 -15.97 -3.09
CA ASN A 105 -3.81 -16.43 -4.46
C ASN A 105 -2.78 -15.90 -5.46
N TYR A 106 -1.99 -14.89 -5.08
CA TYR A 106 -1.06 -14.23 -5.98
C TYR A 106 0.33 -14.86 -5.91
N ARG A 107 0.65 -15.64 -6.95
CA ARG A 107 1.99 -16.22 -7.11
C ARG A 107 3.04 -15.12 -7.09
N ASN A 108 4.11 -15.34 -6.34
CA ASN A 108 5.23 -14.39 -6.18
C ASN A 108 4.87 -13.08 -5.43
N TYR A 109 3.83 -13.11 -4.58
CA TYR A 109 3.44 -11.97 -3.74
C TYR A 109 4.64 -11.31 -3.06
N ARG A 110 5.51 -12.09 -2.40
CA ARG A 110 6.69 -11.56 -1.70
C ARG A 110 7.64 -10.78 -2.61
N GLU A 111 7.94 -11.31 -3.80
CA GLU A 111 8.86 -10.68 -4.76
C GLU A 111 8.28 -9.35 -5.25
N VAL A 112 6.98 -9.32 -5.53
CA VAL A 112 6.27 -8.10 -5.91
C VAL A 112 6.28 -7.06 -4.79
N MET A 113 5.99 -7.46 -3.54
CA MET A 113 5.99 -6.52 -2.43
C MET A 113 7.39 -5.92 -2.17
N LEU A 114 8.46 -6.72 -2.35
CA LEU A 114 9.84 -6.21 -2.29
C LEU A 114 10.13 -5.20 -3.41
N GLU A 115 9.63 -5.42 -4.63
CA GLU A 115 9.74 -4.46 -5.73
C GLU A 115 9.00 -3.16 -5.41
N MET A 116 7.79 -3.25 -4.83
CA MET A 116 6.99 -2.07 -4.47
C MET A 116 7.60 -1.26 -3.33
N LEU A 117 8.39 -1.87 -2.44
CA LEU A 117 9.21 -1.12 -1.48
C LEU A 117 10.29 -0.25 -2.16
N GLN A 118 10.62 -0.50 -3.41
CA GLN A 118 11.57 0.29 -4.20
C GLN A 118 10.88 1.16 -5.25
N ASP A 119 9.54 1.29 -5.22
CA ASP A 119 8.80 2.13 -6.17
C ASP A 119 9.29 3.58 -6.09
N PRO A 120 9.43 4.31 -7.20
CA PRO A 120 9.83 5.72 -7.17
C PRO A 120 8.83 6.60 -6.42
N GLU A 121 7.55 6.26 -6.42
CA GLU A 121 6.52 7.02 -5.72
C GLU A 121 6.50 6.68 -4.22
N PRO A 122 6.69 7.67 -3.33
CA PRO A 122 6.68 7.41 -1.90
C PRO A 122 5.39 6.81 -1.36
N VAL A 123 4.22 7.21 -1.89
CA VAL A 123 2.93 6.67 -1.45
C VAL A 123 2.85 5.15 -1.66
N VAL A 124 3.31 4.67 -2.82
CA VAL A 124 3.35 3.24 -3.15
C VAL A 124 4.29 2.50 -2.19
N ARG A 125 5.50 3.05 -1.95
CA ARG A 125 6.45 2.47 -0.97
C ARG A 125 5.86 2.41 0.43
N TRP A 126 5.19 3.48 0.84
CA TRP A 126 4.59 3.61 2.17
C TRP A 126 3.49 2.57 2.38
N HIS A 127 2.59 2.40 1.41
CA HIS A 127 1.56 1.35 1.47
C HIS A 127 2.17 -0.06 1.46
N ALA A 128 3.19 -0.32 0.65
CA ALA A 128 3.90 -1.62 0.69
C ALA A 128 4.54 -1.88 2.05
N LEU A 129 5.13 -0.85 2.68
CA LEU A 129 5.77 -0.94 3.99
C LEU A 129 4.78 -1.25 5.13
N ARG A 130 3.55 -0.72 5.07
CA ARG A 130 2.51 -1.02 6.05
C ARG A 130 2.15 -2.51 6.11
N GLU A 131 2.32 -3.21 5.00
CA GLU A 131 2.11 -4.66 4.91
C GLU A 131 3.37 -5.48 5.21
N CYS A 132 4.45 -4.88 5.72
CA CYS A 132 5.74 -5.56 5.94
C CYS A 132 5.64 -6.92 6.66
N ARG A 133 4.67 -7.09 7.57
CA ARG A 133 4.47 -8.33 8.33
C ARG A 133 4.03 -9.52 7.47
N THR A 134 3.49 -9.27 6.28
CA THR A 134 2.99 -10.33 5.39
C THR A 134 4.09 -10.90 4.49
N PHE A 135 5.21 -10.19 4.30
CA PHE A 135 6.23 -10.58 3.33
C PHE A 135 7.69 -10.37 3.74
N LEU A 136 7.97 -9.59 4.80
CA LEU A 136 9.32 -9.40 5.31
C LEU A 136 9.63 -10.31 6.49
N THR A 137 10.89 -10.69 6.57
CA THR A 137 11.49 -11.44 7.69
C THR A 137 12.66 -10.66 8.28
N ARG A 138 13.24 -11.15 9.38
CA ARG A 138 14.46 -10.54 9.95
C ARG A 138 15.62 -10.42 8.96
N LYS A 139 15.70 -11.32 7.97
CA LYS A 139 16.75 -11.28 6.94
C LYS A 139 16.61 -10.08 6.00
N ASP A 140 15.42 -9.48 5.93
CA ASP A 140 15.10 -8.37 5.06
C ASP A 140 15.29 -6.99 5.72
N ILE A 141 15.73 -6.94 6.99
CA ILE A 141 16.04 -5.67 7.67
C ILE A 141 16.99 -4.76 6.85
N PRO A 142 18.03 -5.28 6.15
CA PRO A 142 18.86 -4.43 5.28
C PRO A 142 18.08 -3.66 4.21
N ALA A 143 17.00 -4.24 3.66
CA ALA A 143 16.17 -3.57 2.67
C ALA A 143 15.37 -2.39 3.26
N LEU A 144 15.17 -2.37 4.58
CA LEU A 144 14.50 -1.27 5.29
C LEU A 144 15.46 -0.14 5.70
N LEU A 145 16.78 -0.41 5.74
CA LEU A 145 17.77 0.60 6.15
C LEU A 145 17.84 1.80 5.21
N VAL A 146 17.50 1.61 3.94
CA VAL A 146 17.45 2.69 2.94
C VAL A 146 16.47 3.78 3.35
N PHE A 147 15.42 3.43 4.09
CA PHE A 147 14.38 4.35 4.52
C PHE A 147 14.82 5.29 5.64
N GLN A 148 15.98 5.08 6.27
CA GLN A 148 16.50 5.99 7.30
C GLN A 148 16.53 7.45 6.82
N ASN A 149 16.76 7.67 5.52
CA ASN A 149 16.89 8.99 4.92
C ASN A 149 15.73 9.34 3.96
N ASP A 150 14.64 8.58 3.96
CA ASP A 150 13.48 8.85 3.09
C ASP A 150 12.91 10.25 3.40
N LYS A 151 12.54 11.01 2.38
CA LYS A 151 12.11 12.41 2.52
C LYS A 151 10.59 12.59 2.48
N TYR A 152 9.83 11.51 2.38
CA TYR A 152 8.37 11.59 2.33
C TYR A 152 7.81 12.11 3.65
N MET A 153 7.13 13.24 3.55
CA MET A 153 6.47 13.92 4.65
C MET A 153 4.96 13.77 4.51
N ALA A 154 4.29 13.42 5.59
CA ALA A 154 2.84 13.37 5.66
C ALA A 154 2.35 13.89 7.01
N GLU A 155 1.12 14.37 7.04
CA GLU A 155 0.39 14.58 8.29
C GLU A 155 -0.18 13.24 8.75
N THR A 156 -0.13 12.95 10.05
CA THR A 156 -0.76 11.73 10.60
C THR A 156 -2.28 11.86 10.69
N GLU A 157 -2.74 13.09 10.96
CA GLU A 157 -4.13 13.52 11.02
C GLU A 157 -4.25 14.94 10.45
N MET A 158 -5.43 15.35 10.02
CA MET A 158 -5.64 16.69 9.46
C MET A 158 -5.23 17.78 10.46
N GLY A 159 -4.23 18.59 10.11
CA GLY A 159 -3.71 19.65 10.97
C GLY A 159 -2.70 19.18 12.03
N SER A 160 -2.32 17.90 12.02
CA SER A 160 -1.21 17.39 12.83
C SER A 160 0.15 17.87 12.30
N PRO A 161 1.22 17.80 13.12
CA PRO A 161 2.56 18.08 12.64
C PRO A 161 2.99 17.15 11.50
N LEU A 162 3.86 17.65 10.62
CA LEU A 162 4.46 16.83 9.57
C LEU A 162 5.42 15.81 10.19
N VAL A 163 5.39 14.59 9.67
CA VAL A 163 6.35 13.55 10.05
C VAL A 163 7.02 12.96 8.83
N TYR A 164 8.27 12.49 8.98
CA TYR A 164 8.87 11.60 7.99
C TYR A 164 8.24 10.20 8.10
N ALA A 165 7.07 10.02 7.46
CA ALA A 165 6.20 8.86 7.66
C ALA A 165 6.92 7.54 7.36
N ILE A 166 7.58 7.44 6.21
CA ILE A 166 8.32 6.22 5.82
C ILE A 166 9.48 5.93 6.78
N ARG A 167 10.20 6.95 7.29
CA ARG A 167 11.27 6.74 8.29
C ARG A 167 10.72 6.12 9.57
N ASN A 168 9.61 6.66 10.06
CA ASN A 168 9.02 6.22 11.32
C ASN A 168 8.43 4.81 11.19
N ASP A 169 7.72 4.53 10.10
CA ASP A 169 7.11 3.23 9.85
C ASP A 169 8.16 2.15 9.57
N ALA A 170 9.26 2.49 8.89
CA ALA A 170 10.35 1.53 8.67
C ALA A 170 11.02 1.13 9.98
N LEU A 171 11.24 2.08 10.90
CA LEU A 171 11.74 1.76 12.23
C LEU A 171 10.76 0.86 13.01
N ALA A 172 9.45 1.13 12.94
CA ALA A 172 8.43 0.30 13.59
C ALA A 172 8.34 -1.11 12.98
N ALA A 173 8.51 -1.24 11.67
CA ALA A 173 8.63 -2.52 10.97
C ALA A 173 9.86 -3.29 11.46
N ILE A 174 11.02 -2.62 11.56
CA ILE A 174 12.26 -3.21 12.09
C ILE A 174 12.08 -3.69 13.54
N GLU A 175 11.46 -2.89 14.41
CA GLU A 175 11.13 -3.27 15.80
C GLU A 175 10.29 -4.55 15.85
N THR A 176 9.25 -4.60 15.01
CA THR A 176 8.39 -5.77 14.87
C THR A 176 9.21 -7.00 14.44
N LEU A 177 10.00 -6.87 13.37
CA LEU A 177 10.82 -7.98 12.86
C LEU A 177 11.83 -8.45 13.92
N CYS A 178 12.43 -7.52 14.66
CA CYS A 178 13.34 -7.83 15.75
C CYS A 178 12.64 -8.46 16.97
N GLY A 179 11.33 -8.31 17.10
CA GLY A 179 10.55 -8.72 18.28
C GLY A 179 10.91 -7.91 19.52
N LYS A 180 11.36 -6.67 19.35
CA LYS A 180 11.67 -5.77 20.48
C LYS A 180 11.55 -4.30 20.08
N PRO A 181 11.04 -3.44 20.98
CA PRO A 181 11.11 -2.00 20.79
C PRO A 181 12.53 -1.48 21.03
N PHE A 182 12.85 -0.34 20.44
CA PHE A 182 14.03 0.46 20.78
C PHE A 182 13.58 1.74 21.49
N THR A 183 14.49 2.33 22.28
CA THR A 183 14.22 3.64 22.88
C THR A 183 14.01 4.66 21.76
N LYS A 184 12.89 5.37 21.78
CA LYS A 184 12.55 6.38 20.80
C LYS A 184 12.83 7.77 21.38
N SER A 185 13.69 8.52 20.70
CA SER A 185 13.89 9.93 20.97
C SER A 185 13.47 10.70 19.73
N GLU A 186 12.59 11.68 19.91
CA GLU A 186 12.12 12.50 18.81
C GLU A 186 13.23 13.42 18.31
N LYS A 187 13.29 13.58 16.99
CA LYS A 187 14.08 14.56 16.29
C LYS A 187 13.13 15.46 15.51
N VAL A 188 13.53 16.71 15.35
CA VAL A 188 12.74 17.73 14.67
C VAL A 188 13.64 18.63 13.85
N GLU A 189 13.18 19.03 12.68
CA GLU A 189 13.84 20.03 11.83
C GLU A 189 12.82 20.96 11.17
N PRO A 190 13.23 22.18 10.82
CA PRO A 190 12.37 23.07 10.03
C PRO A 190 12.17 22.51 8.63
N GLY A 191 10.92 22.33 8.22
CA GLY A 191 10.52 21.96 6.87
C GLY A 191 10.07 23.17 6.04
N GLU A 192 9.42 22.88 4.91
CA GLU A 192 8.90 23.91 4.01
C GLU A 192 7.78 24.72 4.67
N ALA A 193 7.70 26.01 4.29
CA ALA A 193 6.72 26.97 4.82
C ALA A 193 6.76 27.13 6.36
N GLY A 194 7.89 26.85 7.00
CA GLY A 194 8.08 27.04 8.45
C GLY A 194 7.39 25.97 9.31
N ARG A 195 6.87 24.89 8.71
CA ARG A 195 6.33 23.75 9.47
C ARG A 195 7.47 22.91 10.03
N MET A 196 7.34 22.49 11.28
CA MET A 196 8.29 21.56 11.90
C MET A 196 7.99 20.13 11.43
N VAL A 197 9.05 19.37 11.12
CA VAL A 197 8.96 17.98 10.66
C VAL A 197 9.62 17.06 11.67
N TYR A 198 8.93 16.02 12.09
CA TYR A 198 9.33 15.15 13.20
C TYR A 198 9.67 13.73 12.73
N TRP A 199 10.62 13.08 13.41
CA TRP A 199 10.93 11.66 13.22
C TRP A 199 11.61 11.02 14.43
N TRP A 200 11.64 9.69 14.48
CA TRP A 200 12.33 8.95 15.53
C TRP A 200 13.83 8.82 15.24
N ASP A 201 14.65 8.97 16.27
CA ASP A 201 16.09 8.70 16.19
C ASP A 201 16.36 7.20 16.00
N TRP A 202 17.02 6.85 14.89
CA TRP A 202 17.39 5.46 14.59
C TRP A 202 18.63 4.99 15.36
N LYS A 203 19.38 5.90 16.02
CA LYS A 203 20.67 5.58 16.67
C LYS A 203 20.59 4.38 17.63
N PRO A 204 19.60 4.24 18.53
CA PRO A 204 19.52 3.09 19.42
C PRO A 204 19.38 1.75 18.69
N PHE A 205 18.65 1.73 17.57
CA PHE A 205 18.58 0.56 16.70
C PHE A 205 19.91 0.30 15.99
N LEU A 206 20.52 1.33 15.38
CA LEU A 206 21.76 1.19 14.62
C LEU A 206 22.94 0.72 15.49
N ASP A 207 23.05 1.24 16.71
CA ASP A 207 24.05 0.81 17.69
C ASP A 207 23.83 -0.66 18.10
N TRP A 208 22.58 -1.10 18.21
CA TRP A 208 22.25 -2.50 18.48
C TRP A 208 22.51 -3.41 17.27
N TRP A 209 22.18 -2.95 16.06
CA TRP A 209 22.32 -3.71 14.82
C TRP A 209 23.79 -3.96 14.50
N SER A 210 24.64 -2.93 14.60
CA SER A 210 26.09 -3.04 14.37
C SER A 210 26.76 -4.07 15.29
N ARG A 211 26.36 -4.15 16.57
CA ARG A 211 26.87 -5.13 17.54
C ARG A 211 26.46 -6.58 17.24
N ARG A 212 25.34 -6.78 16.54
CA ARG A 212 24.83 -8.13 16.18
C ARG A 212 25.26 -8.58 14.80
N HIS A 213 25.30 -7.67 13.82
CA HIS A 213 25.70 -7.99 12.47
C HIS A 213 27.15 -8.48 12.39
N SER A 214 28.04 -7.94 13.24
CA SER A 214 29.42 -8.45 13.40
C SER A 214 29.47 -9.91 13.86
N LYS A 215 28.47 -10.38 14.61
CA LYS A 215 28.35 -11.78 15.05
C LYS A 215 27.70 -12.69 14.01
N TRP A 216 26.83 -12.16 13.14
CA TRP A 216 26.09 -12.96 12.15
C TRP A 216 26.94 -13.34 10.94
N ARG A 217 27.90 -12.49 10.53
CA ARG A 217 28.87 -12.83 9.47
C ARG A 217 29.72 -14.07 9.76
N PHE A 218 29.77 -14.53 11.01
CA PHE A 218 30.47 -15.76 11.39
C PHE A 218 29.69 -17.06 11.11
N TRP A 219 28.36 -16.99 10.94
CA TRP A 219 27.51 -18.18 10.81
C TRP A 219 27.13 -18.53 9.36
N GLU A 220 27.31 -17.61 8.40
CA GLU A 220 27.04 -17.87 6.96
C GLU A 220 28.26 -18.46 6.22
N ARG A 221 29.36 -18.76 6.92
CA ARG A 221 30.56 -19.39 6.35
C ARG A 221 30.87 -20.79 6.93
N GLY A 222 29.92 -21.39 7.64
CA GLY A 222 30.03 -22.73 8.23
C GLY A 222 29.20 -23.75 7.47
#